data_AF-A0A060C8V5-F1
#
_entry.id   AF-A0A060C8V5-F1
#
_cell.length_a   1.000
_cell.length_b   1.000
_cell.length_c   1.000
_cell.angle_alpha   90.00
_cell.angle_beta   90.00
_cell.angle_gamma   90.00
#
_symmetry.space_group_name_H-M   'P 1'
#
loop_
_entity.id
_entity.type
_entity.pdbx_description
1 polymer ?
#
loop_
_entity_poly.entity_id
_entity_poly.type
_entity_poly.pdbx_seq_one_letter_code
_entity_poly.pdbx_strand_id
1 'polypeptide(L)'
;ATDREQILTISQRVLDDAGKQVAQSDKNKIVVSAGQLMDLEQQFSLKAPDLWTLEHPTIYQMETTVRTGSRIVDIYRTPFGIRAFKFDPDKGFS
;
A
#
# COMPACT_ATOMS: atom_id res chain seq x y z
N ALA A 1 5.17 24.11 14.70
CA ALA A 1 5.37 23.60 13.33
C ALA A 1 6.87 23.65 13.04
N THR A 2 7.46 22.56 12.53
CA THR A 2 8.88 22.54 12.16
C THR A 2 9.05 23.12 10.75
N ASP A 3 9.63 24.31 10.64
CA ASP A 3 9.98 25.01 9.39
C ASP A 3 11.17 24.40 8.64
N ARG A 4 11.35 23.07 8.72
CA ARG A 4 12.53 22.39 8.16
C ARG A 4 12.14 21.23 7.26
N GLU A 5 12.85 21.11 6.16
CA GLU A 5 12.84 19.92 5.32
C GLU A 5 13.13 18.67 6.15
N GLN A 6 12.39 17.60 5.88
CA GLN A 6 12.60 16.32 6.51
C GLN A 6 12.97 15.27 5.46
N ILE A 7 14.04 14.53 5.75
CA ILE A 7 14.39 13.33 5.01
C ILE A 7 13.62 12.17 5.64
N LEU A 8 12.70 11.59 4.87
CA LEU A 8 11.90 10.45 5.28
C LEU A 8 12.36 9.19 4.53
N THR A 9 12.21 8.05 5.18
CA THR A 9 12.32 6.74 4.52
C THR A 9 10.97 6.05 4.61
N ILE A 10 10.38 5.75 3.46
CA ILE A 10 9.11 5.05 3.32
C ILE A 10 9.37 3.61 2.90
N SER A 11 8.71 2.67 3.55
CA SER A 11 8.68 1.26 3.15
C SER A 11 7.27 0.72 3.26
N GLN A 12 6.85 -0.08 2.29
CA GLN A 12 5.52 -0.66 2.25
C GLN A 12 5.62 -2.19 2.21
N ARG A 13 4.66 -2.86 2.84
CA ARG A 13 4.49 -4.32 2.74
C ARG A 13 3.03 -4.68 2.58
N VAL A 14 2.77 -5.69 1.76
CA VAL A 14 1.44 -6.29 1.57
C VAL A 14 1.34 -7.50 2.48
N LEU A 15 0.30 -7.53 3.30
CA LEU A 15 -0.05 -8.64 4.18
C LEU A 15 -1.33 -9.30 3.66
N ASP A 16 -1.37 -10.63 3.63
CA ASP A 16 -2.61 -11.39 3.38
C ASP A 16 -3.55 -11.37 4.59
N ASP A 17 -4.71 -12.03 4.46
CA ASP A 17 -5.75 -12.09 5.48
C ASP A 17 -5.31 -12.83 6.77
N ALA A 18 -4.31 -13.70 6.67
CA ALA A 18 -3.63 -14.36 7.79
C ALA A 18 -2.51 -13.48 8.40
N GLY A 19 -2.26 -12.29 7.85
CA GLY A 19 -1.21 -11.36 8.30
C GLY A 19 0.20 -11.73 7.82
N LYS A 20 0.33 -12.71 6.93
CA LYS A 20 1.62 -13.09 6.33
C LYS A 20 2.00 -12.08 5.25
N GLN A 21 3.27 -11.68 5.26
CA GLN A 21 3.80 -10.78 4.25
C GLN A 21 3.93 -11.50 2.90
N VAL A 22 3.26 -10.96 1.87
CA VAL A 22 3.25 -11.52 0.50
C VAL A 22 3.99 -10.66 -0.52
N ALA A 23 4.23 -9.38 -0.21
CA ALA A 23 5.14 -8.52 -0.97
C ALA A 23 5.70 -7.38 -0.12
N GLN A 24 6.77 -6.75 -0.61
CA GLN A 24 7.44 -5.63 0.04
C GLN A 24 8.09 -4.72 -1.01
N SER A 25 8.06 -3.42 -0.76
CA SER A 25 8.78 -2.43 -1.55
C SER A 25 10.22 -2.29 -1.09
N ASP A 26 11.06 -1.73 -1.96
CA ASP A 26 12.31 -1.12 -1.51
C ASP A 26 12.06 0.03 -0.53
N LYS A 27 13.11 0.41 0.21
CA LYS A 27 13.09 1.59 1.06
C LYS A 27 13.30 2.82 0.20
N ASN A 28 12.26 3.65 0.09
CA ASN A 28 12.30 4.90 -0.68
C ASN A 28 12.67 6.07 0.24
N LYS A 29 13.79 6.73 -0.05
CA LYS A 29 14.18 7.96 0.65
C LYS A 29 13.61 9.15 -0.10
N ILE A 30 12.86 10.00 0.61
CA ILE A 30 12.25 11.21 0.07
C ILE A 30 12.60 12.43 0.93
N VAL A 31 12.52 13.61 0.34
CA VAL A 31 12.68 14.89 1.06
C VAL A 31 11.38 15.66 0.93
N VAL A 32 10.82 16.07 2.07
CA VAL A 32 9.56 16.82 2.13
C VAL A 32 9.81 18.14 2.84
N SER A 33 9.54 19.25 2.15
CA SER A 33 9.63 20.60 2.72
C SER A 33 8.47 20.88 3.66
N ALA A 34 8.69 21.79 4.62
CA ALA A 34 7.67 22.12 5.62
C ALA A 34 6.36 22.58 4.96
N GLY A 35 5.25 21.99 5.40
CA GLY A 35 3.91 22.32 4.89
C GLY A 35 3.63 21.84 3.47
N GLN A 36 4.53 21.08 2.84
CA GLN A 36 4.33 20.53 1.49
C GLN A 36 3.84 19.08 1.55
N LEU A 37 3.17 18.67 0.47
CA LEU A 37 2.78 17.29 0.22
C LEU A 37 3.68 16.72 -0.89
N MET A 38 3.90 15.41 -0.85
CA MET A 38 4.64 14.69 -1.87
C MET A 38 3.98 13.35 -2.13
N ASP A 39 3.81 13.02 -3.41
CA ASP A 39 3.30 11.73 -3.85
C ASP A 39 4.44 10.75 -4.07
N LEU A 40 4.21 9.49 -3.70
CA LEU A 40 5.12 8.37 -3.97
C LEU A 40 4.31 7.24 -4.60
N GLU A 41 4.60 6.94 -5.86
CA GLU A 41 4.02 5.77 -6.55
C GLU A 41 4.86 4.53 -6.27
N GLN A 42 4.18 3.41 -6.02
CA GLN A 42 4.82 2.09 -5.90
C GLN A 42 4.03 1.04 -6.65
N GLN A 43 4.75 0.13 -7.30
CA GLN A 43 4.18 -0.98 -8.04
C GLN A 43 4.58 -2.30 -7.40
N PHE A 44 3.59 -3.18 -7.21
CA PHE A 44 3.78 -4.49 -6.60
C PHE A 44 3.36 -5.58 -7.57
N SER A 45 4.15 -6.64 -7.64
CA SER A 45 3.77 -7.89 -8.30
C SER A 45 3.48 -8.94 -7.25
N LEU A 46 2.24 -9.45 -7.26
CA LEU A 46 1.81 -10.54 -6.39
C LEU A 46 1.71 -11.84 -7.20
N LYS A 47 2.38 -12.89 -6.74
CA LYS A 47 2.31 -14.21 -7.36
C LYS A 47 1.07 -14.93 -6.84
N ALA A 48 0.16 -15.29 -7.74
CA ALA A 48 -1.08 -16.02 -7.42
C ALA A 48 -1.85 -15.43 -6.22
N PRO A 49 -2.33 -14.18 -6.31
CA PRO A 49 -3.13 -13.59 -5.24
C PRO A 49 -4.48 -14.29 -5.10
N ASP A 50 -4.94 -14.46 -3.87
CA ASP A 50 -6.30 -14.86 -3.57
C ASP A 50 -7.23 -13.70 -3.95
N LEU A 51 -8.16 -13.96 -4.87
CA LEU A 51 -9.04 -12.92 -5.38
C LEU A 51 -10.20 -12.71 -4.43
N TRP A 52 -10.57 -11.44 -4.25
CA TRP A 52 -11.81 -11.08 -3.60
C TRP A 52 -12.98 -11.47 -4.52
N THR A 53 -13.89 -12.29 -4.01
CA THR A 53 -15.20 -12.61 -4.61
C THR A 53 -16.34 -12.36 -3.61
N LEU A 54 -17.59 -12.53 -4.03
CA LEU A 54 -18.74 -12.41 -3.13
C LEU A 54 -18.78 -13.54 -2.09
N GLU A 55 -18.32 -14.73 -2.47
CA GLU A 55 -18.25 -15.94 -1.63
C GLU A 55 -16.99 -15.96 -0.76
N HIS A 56 -15.88 -15.43 -1.29
CA HIS A 56 -14.57 -15.39 -0.66
C HIS A 56 -14.05 -13.94 -0.61
N PRO A 57 -14.48 -13.13 0.38
CA PRO A 57 -14.14 -11.72 0.45
C PRO A 57 -12.73 -11.49 1.05
N THR A 58 -11.69 -12.04 0.43
CA THR A 58 -10.30 -11.93 0.90
C THR A 58 -9.84 -10.47 0.96
N ILE A 59 -9.33 -10.03 2.10
CA ILE A 59 -8.84 -8.66 2.33
C ILE A 59 -7.35 -8.69 2.68
N TYR A 60 -6.56 -8.03 1.86
CA TYR A 60 -5.16 -7.73 2.11
C TYR A 60 -5.03 -6.42 2.89
N GLN A 61 -3.86 -6.21 3.49
CA GLN A 61 -3.47 -4.93 4.08
C GLN A 61 -2.17 -4.42 3.47
N MET A 62 -2.18 -3.18 3.00
CA MET A 62 -0.96 -2.43 2.71
C MET A 62 -0.52 -1.71 3.98
N GLU A 63 0.58 -2.15 4.60
CA GLU A 63 1.20 -1.43 5.70
C GLU A 63 2.28 -0.50 5.18
N THR A 64 2.11 0.80 5.39
CA THR A 64 3.06 1.86 5.05
C THR A 64 3.77 2.32 6.32
N THR A 65 5.09 2.19 6.35
CA THR A 65 5.92 2.67 7.47
C THR A 65 6.70 3.90 7.04
N VAL A 66 6.60 4.98 7.81
CA VAL A 66 7.38 6.21 7.61
C VAL A 66 8.42 6.33 8.72
N ARG A 67 9.68 6.58 8.34
CA ARG A 67 10.80 6.74 9.28
C ARG A 67 11.52 8.07 9.09
N THR A 68 11.97 8.64 10.21
CA THR A 68 13.01 9.69 10.26
C THR A 68 14.28 9.06 10.84
N GLY A 69 15.29 8.86 9.99
CA GLY A 69 16.47 8.06 10.38
C GLY A 69 16.08 6.65 10.81
N SER A 70 16.41 6.25 12.05
CA SER A 70 16.08 4.94 12.62
C SER A 70 14.69 4.89 13.29
N ARG A 71 14.07 6.05 13.54
CA ARG A 71 12.80 6.13 14.28
C ARG A 71 11.61 5.97 13.33
N ILE A 72 10.68 5.08 13.69
CA ILE A 72 9.36 5.03 13.06
C ILE A 72 8.55 6.21 13.59
N VAL A 73 8.07 7.07 12.69
CA VAL A 73 7.25 8.23 13.02
C VAL A 73 5.78 8.00 12.69
N ASP A 74 5.48 7.08 11.78
CA ASP A 74 4.12 6.69 11.44
C ASP A 74 4.04 5.27 10.87
N ILE A 75 2.91 4.61 11.12
CA ILE A 75 2.50 3.37 10.48
C ILE A 75 1.03 3.50 10.11
N TYR A 76 0.74 3.39 8.82
CA TYR A 76 -0.63 3.42 8.30
C TYR A 76 -0.97 2.11 7.61
N ARG A 77 -2.21 1.61 7.80
CA ARG A 77 -2.69 0.36 7.20
C ARG A 77 -3.92 0.63 6.34
N THR A 78 -3.81 0.29 5.06
CA THR A 78 -4.90 0.42 4.09
C THR A 78 -5.43 -0.97 3.72
N PRO A 79 -6.68 -1.33 4.07
CA PRO A 79 -7.29 -2.58 3.62
C PRO A 79 -7.67 -2.50 2.14
N PHE A 80 -7.49 -3.60 1.40
CA PHE A 80 -7.93 -3.68 -0.01
C PHE A 80 -8.23 -5.13 -0.43
N GLY A 81 -9.10 -5.28 -1.43
CA GLY A 81 -9.37 -6.57 -2.09
C GLY A 81 -8.83 -6.55 -3.52
N ILE A 82 -8.28 -7.67 -3.98
CA ILE A 82 -7.79 -7.83 -5.35
C ILE A 82 -8.88 -8.49 -6.18
N ARG A 83 -9.47 -7.77 -7.14
CA ARG A 83 -10.49 -8.33 -8.02
C ARG A 83 -10.42 -7.72 -9.42
N ALA A 84 -10.82 -8.51 -10.41
CA ALA A 84 -11.19 -8.00 -11.72
C ALA A 84 -12.72 -7.95 -11.81
N PHE A 85 -13.24 -6.99 -12.55
CA PHE A 85 -14.64 -6.96 -12.95
C PHE A 85 -14.76 -6.29 -14.31
N LYS A 86 -15.80 -6.63 -15.05
CA LYS A 86 -16.10 -6.10 -16.37
C LYS A 86 -17.60 -5.83 -16.47
N PHE A 87 -17.93 -4.74 -17.17
CA PHE A 87 -19.27 -4.51 -17.70
C PHE A 87 -19.25 -4.80 -19.19
N ASP A 88 -20.07 -5.75 -19.61
CA ASP A 88 -20.23 -6.19 -20.98
C ASP A 88 -21.66 -5.86 -21.45
N PRO A 89 -21.86 -5.23 -22.61
CA PRO A 89 -23.18 -4.79 -23.05
C PRO A 89 -24.16 -5.95 -23.29
N ASP A 90 -23.64 -7.12 -23.68
CA ASP A 90 -24.45 -8.29 -23.99
C ASP A 90 -24.58 -9.24 -22.78
N LYS A 91 -23.57 -9.25 -21.89
CA LYS A 91 -23.47 -10.20 -20.77
C LYS A 91 -23.69 -9.59 -19.38
N GLY A 92 -23.80 -8.27 -19.28
CA GLY A 92 -23.97 -7.57 -18.00
C GLY A 92 -22.68 -7.47 -17.18
N PHE A 93 -22.80 -7.63 -15.87
CA PHE A 93 -21.67 -7.54 -14.92
C PHE A 93 -21.05 -8.93 -14.68
N SER A 94 -19.73 -9.03 -14.83
CA SER A 94 -18.95 -10.25 -14.57
C SER A 94 -17.63 -9.96 -13.89
#